data_AF-A0A946KY12-F1
#
_entry.id   AF-A0A946KY12-F1
#
_cell.length_a   1.000
_cell.length_b   1.000
_cell.length_c   1.000
_cell.angle_alpha   90.00
_cell.angle_beta   90.00
_cell.angle_gamma   90.00
#
_symmetry.space_group_name_H-M   'P 1'
#
loop_
_entity.id
_entity.type
_entity.pdbx_description
1 polymer ?
#
loop_
_entity_poly.entity_id
_entity_poly.type
_entity_poly.pdbx_seq_one_letter_code
_entity_poly.pdbx_strand_id
1 'polypeptide(L)' 'MNTLSIITFVLSLISVAGSISIWYMKKGASHEEKAHAERFGIFVGLWAPTFLGISIYLRILTM' A
#
# COMPACT_ATOMS: atom_id res chain seq x y z
N MET A 1 17.30 6.56 -15.23
CA MET A 1 16.15 6.41 -14.30
C MET A 1 15.67 4.97 -14.39
N ASN A 2 15.77 4.20 -13.30
CA ASN A 2 15.30 2.83 -13.29
C ASN A 2 13.76 2.81 -13.24
N THR A 3 13.11 2.39 -14.34
CA THR A 3 11.65 2.30 -14.45
C THR A 3 11.03 1.50 -13.31
N LEU A 4 11.67 0.41 -12.86
CA LEU A 4 11.18 -0.42 -11.76
C LEU A 4 11.20 0.31 -10.42
N SER A 5 12.22 1.15 -10.16
CA SER A 5 12.28 1.98 -8.96
C SER A 5 11.12 2.99 -8.93
N ILE A 6 10.76 3.57 -10.08
CA ILE A 6 9.63 4.51 -10.19
C ILE A 6 8.30 3.77 -10.00
N ILE A 7 8.12 2.63 -10.66
CA ILE A 7 6.89 1.82 -10.52
C ILE A 7 6.67 1.44 -9.06
N THR A 8 7.69 0.92 -8.38
CA THR A 8 7.58 0.52 -6.97
C THR A 8 7.37 1.71 -6.05
N PHE A 9 7.96 2.88 -6.35
CA PHE A 9 7.64 4.10 -5.62
C PHE A 9 6.16 4.48 -5.75
N VAL A 10 5.61 4.47 -6.97
CA VAL A 10 4.20 4.78 -7.21
C VAL A 10 3.28 3.76 -6.53
N LEU A 11 3.62 2.46 -6.58
CA LEU A 11 2.89 1.41 -5.88
C LEU A 11 2.86 1.61 -4.36
N SER A 12 3.93 2.18 -3.77
CA SER A 12 3.92 2.52 -2.35
C SER A 12 2.86 3.57 -2.00
N LEU A 13 2.70 4.59 -2.85
CA LEU A 13 1.69 5.63 -2.67
C LEU A 13 0.27 5.08 -2.92
N ILE A 14 0.12 4.24 -3.96
CA ILE A 14 -1.15 3.58 -4.28
C ILE A 14 -1.57 2.65 -3.13
N SER A 15 -0.64 1.97 -2.46
CA SER A 15 -0.95 1.12 -1.30
C SER A 15 -1.56 1.92 -0.14
N VAL A 16 -1.03 3.12 0.15
CA VAL A 16 -1.61 4.01 1.18
C VAL A 16 -3.03 4.45 0.78
N ALA A 17 -3.20 4.97 -0.44
CA ALA A 17 -4.50 5.40 -0.93
C ALA A 17 -5.51 4.24 -1.00
N GLY A 18 -5.05 3.06 -1.42
CA GLY A 18 -5.82 1.83 -1.50
C GLY A 18 -6.30 1.36 -0.12
N SER A 19 -5.43 1.38 0.89
CA SER A 19 -5.79 1.06 2.28
C SER A 19 -6.93 1.94 2.80
N ILE A 20 -6.81 3.26 2.59
CA ILE A 20 -7.85 4.22 3.01
C ILE A 20 -9.16 3.98 2.25
N SER A 21 -9.07 3.76 0.94
CA SER A 21 -10.22 3.50 0.07
C SER A 21 -10.95 2.21 0.47
N ILE A 22 -10.21 1.15 0.77
CA ILE A 22 -10.75 -0.14 1.22
C ILE A 22 -11.55 0.04 2.51
N TRP A 23 -10.95 0.70 3.52
CA TRP A 23 -11.65 0.96 4.78
C TRP A 23 -12.94 1.74 4.53
N TYR A 24 -12.86 2.81 3.73
CA TYR A 24 -14.03 3.64 3.44
C TYR A 24 -15.15 2.88 2.73
N MET A 25 -14.80 2.06 1.73
CA MET A 25 -15.76 1.29 0.93
C MET A 25 -16.34 0.08 1.68
N LYS A 26 -15.58 -0.51 2.60
CA LYS A 26 -15.93 -1.79 3.25
C LYS A 26 -16.36 -1.67 4.70
N LYS A 27 -16.23 -0.52 5.36
CA LYS A 27 -16.53 -0.40 6.81
C LYS A 27 -17.95 -0.81 7.19
N GLY A 28 -18.91 -0.86 6.28
CA GLY A 28 -20.26 -1.39 6.55
C GLY A 28 -20.94 -0.75 7.77
N ALA A 29 -21.96 -1.44 8.29
CA ALA A 29 -22.72 -0.99 9.47
C ALA A 29 -22.52 -1.93 10.66
N SER A 30 -22.35 -3.23 10.40
CA SER A 30 -22.13 -4.23 11.43
C SER A 30 -20.71 -4.17 12.00
N HIS A 31 -20.54 -4.71 13.20
CA HIS A 31 -19.23 -4.79 13.84
C HIS A 31 -18.25 -5.69 13.07
N GLU A 32 -18.76 -6.78 12.49
CA GLU A 32 -17.96 -7.74 11.74
C GLU A 32 -17.43 -7.15 10.42
N GLU A 33 -18.27 -6.42 9.69
CA GLU A 33 -17.86 -5.71 8.47
C GLU A 33 -16.78 -4.66 8.75
N LYS A 34 -16.93 -3.90 9.84
CA LYS A 34 -15.91 -2.92 10.28
C LYS A 34 -14.58 -3.60 10.56
N ALA A 35 -14.59 -4.65 11.38
CA ALA A 35 -13.38 -5.38 11.74
C ALA A 35 -12.70 -6.00 10.51
N HIS A 36 -13.47 -6.53 9.55
CA HIS A 36 -12.93 -7.05 8.30
C HIS A 36 -12.29 -5.95 7.45
N ALA A 37 -12.97 -4.81 7.29
CA ALA A 37 -12.48 -3.67 6.52
C ALA A 37 -11.18 -3.09 7.09
N GLU A 38 -11.09 -2.98 8.42
CA GLU A 38 -9.89 -2.51 9.12
C GLU A 38 -8.71 -3.46 8.91
N ARG A 39 -8.92 -4.78 9.12
CA ARG A 39 -7.87 -5.79 8.92
C ARG A 39 -7.37 -5.82 7.48
N PHE A 40 -8.27 -5.75 6.51
CA PHE A 40 -7.90 -5.76 5.10
C PHE A 40 -7.21 -4.46 4.68
N GLY A 41 -7.70 -3.31 5.16
CA GLY A 41 -7.04 -2.02 4.98
C GLY A 41 -5.61 -2.03 5.50
N ILE A 42 -5.40 -2.43 6.77
CA ILE A 42 -4.07 -2.54 7.37
C ILE A 42 -3.15 -3.46 6.57
N PHE A 43 -3.64 -4.63 6.15
CA PHE A 43 -2.87 -5.56 5.33
C PHE A 43 -2.38 -4.92 4.02
N VAL A 44 -3.25 -4.19 3.32
CA VAL A 44 -2.86 -3.47 2.09
C VAL A 44 -1.93 -2.30 2.40
N GLY A 45 -2.12 -1.59 3.52
CA GLY A 45 -1.26 -0.49 3.95
C GLY A 45 0.16 -0.95 4.31
N LEU A 46 0.35 -2.18 4.78
CA LEU A 46 1.67 -2.76 5.04
C LEU A 46 2.52 -2.96 3.77
N TRP A 47 1.92 -2.97 2.59
CA TRP A 47 2.68 -3.06 1.34
C TRP A 47 3.44 -1.77 1.00
N ALA A 48 3.01 -0.62 1.52
CA ALA A 48 3.65 0.67 1.28
C ALA A 48 5.15 0.69 1.67
N PRO A 49 5.54 0.33 2.91
CA PRO A 49 6.96 0.26 3.26
C PRO A 49 7.73 -0.79 2.45
N THR A 50 7.11 -1.91 2.07
CA THR A 50 7.75 -2.92 1.22
C THR A 50 8.09 -2.37 -0.16
N PHE A 51 7.13 -1.76 -0.85
CA PHE A 51 7.36 -1.17 -2.17
C PHE A 51 8.33 0.01 -2.13
N LEU A 52 8.26 0.83 -1.08
CA LEU A 52 9.21 1.93 -0.87
C LEU A 52 10.64 1.39 -0.66
N GLY A 53 10.81 0.35 0.14
CA GLY A 53 12.10 -0.31 0.35
C GLY A 53 12.70 -0.86 -0.95
N ILE A 54 11.87 -1.52 -1.77
CA ILE A 54 12.29 -2.02 -3.10
C ILE A 54 12.70 -0.86 -4.01
N SER A 55 11.92 0.23 -4.02
CA SER A 55 12.23 1.42 -4.82
C SER A 55 13.58 2.03 -4.47
N ILE A 56 13.87 2.15 -3.17
CA ILE A 56 15.15 2.67 -2.65
C ILE A 56 16.29 1.72 -3.03
N TYR A 57 16.13 0.41 -2.80
CA TYR A 57 17.15 -0.58 -3.15
C TYR A 57 17.50 -0.54 -4.64
N LEU A 58 16.49 -0.55 -5.51
CA LEU A 58 16.68 -0.48 -6.96
C LEU A 58 17.30 0.84 -7.40
N ARG A 59 17.00 1.94 -6.71
CA ARG A 59 17.62 3.24 -6.98
C ARG A 59 19.11 3.18 -6.65
N ILE A 60 19.48 2.70 -5.47
CA ILE A 60 20.87 2.61 -5.01
C ILE A 60 21.69 1.67 -5.91
N LEU A 61 21.14 0.52 -6.30
CA LEU A 61 21.84 -0.46 -7.16
C LEU A 61 22.15 0.07 -8.57
N THR A 62 21.39 1.06 -9.04
CA THR A 62 21.51 1.61 -10.41
C THR A 62 22.11 3.02 -10.46
N MET A 63 22.64 3.49 -9.32
CA MET A 63 23.46 4.70 -9.21
C MET A 63 24.93 4.35 -9.45
#